data_AF-A0A9W5J593-F1
#
_entry.id   AF-A0A9W5J593-F1
#
_cell.length_a   1.000
_cell.length_b   1.000
_cell.length_c   1.000
_cell.angle_alpha   90.00
_cell.angle_beta   90.00
_cell.angle_gamma   90.00
#
_symmetry.space_group_name_H-M   'P 1'
#
loop_
_entity.id
_entity.type
_entity.pdbx_description
1 polymer ?
#
loop_
_entity_poly.entity_id
_entity_poly.type
_entity_poly.pdbx_seq_one_letter_code
_entity_poly.pdbx_strand_id
1 'polypeptide(L)'
;MSHLASWLLLPAASQRLGERYRTFRRNGAPMFSATLGCIVLILAWVFLPLEGPRWQRIRAGHDQFYPHINPDRPRPLDVVRYGIQSLWLLLRVSKQAGRPRVRSFGRMQAWRESWHGWLDKLPENISNRTQHLDEKKELSHINHTTRRIILGVIVVFSAILALLCITQPFNPLSQFIFLMLLWGVALIVRRLPGRFSALMLIVLSLTVSCRYIWWRYTSTLNWNDPLSLVFGLGLLFAETYAWLVLVMGYFQVVWPLNRQPVPMPKDISTWPVVDIFVPTYNEELHVVKGTIYASLGIDWPKDKLNIWILDDGGRDEFKQFADMVGVNYIARPTHEHAKAGNINNALKHAKGDFVAIFDCDHVPTRSFLQLTMGWFFKEQSLAMMQTPHHFFSPDPFERNLGRFRKTPNEGTLFYGLVQDGNDMWDATFFCGSCAVIRRGPLDEIGGIARDRRCPHIAAFAPQGLYLGLPAYSAGCGAGNGKSFRAHWAAYSLGARDDADIPSR
;
A
#
# COMPACT_ATOMS: atom_id res chain seq x y z
N MET A 1 -24.30 -56.97 37.19
CA MET A 1 -24.47 -55.53 37.50
C MET A 1 -25.63 -55.22 38.46
N SER A 2 -26.43 -56.19 38.93
CA SER A 2 -27.65 -55.88 39.71
C SER A 2 -27.42 -55.52 41.18
N HIS A 3 -26.44 -56.10 41.89
CA HIS A 3 -26.26 -55.85 43.34
C HIS A 3 -25.40 -54.63 43.70
N LEU A 4 -24.40 -54.29 42.88
CA LEU A 4 -23.52 -53.13 43.13
C LEU A 4 -24.19 -51.79 42.77
N ALA A 5 -25.01 -51.76 41.71
CA ALA A 5 -25.69 -50.54 41.28
C ALA A 5 -26.85 -50.14 42.21
N SER A 6 -27.49 -51.11 42.88
CA SER A 6 -28.59 -50.85 43.83
C SER A 6 -28.13 -50.27 45.16
N TRP A 7 -26.84 -50.41 45.50
CA TRP A 7 -26.25 -49.82 46.71
C TRP A 7 -25.80 -48.36 46.52
N LEU A 8 -25.43 -47.99 45.30
CA LEU A 8 -24.78 -46.70 44.99
C LEU A 8 -25.73 -45.67 44.35
N LEU A 9 -26.86 -46.10 43.79
CA LEU A 9 -27.81 -45.24 43.07
C LEU A 9 -29.20 -45.33 43.69
N LEU A 10 -29.94 -44.21 43.66
CA LEU A 10 -31.35 -44.16 44.05
C LEU A 10 -32.17 -45.24 43.31
N PRO A 11 -33.18 -45.88 43.94
CA PRO A 11 -33.90 -47.01 43.36
C PRO A 11 -34.43 -46.77 41.94
N ALA A 12 -35.00 -45.58 41.69
CA ALA A 12 -35.50 -45.18 40.37
C ALA A 12 -34.40 -45.07 39.29
N ALA A 13 -33.19 -44.63 39.67
CA ALA A 13 -32.05 -44.54 38.76
C ALA A 13 -31.48 -45.94 38.45
N SER A 14 -31.44 -46.82 39.46
CA SER A 14 -30.98 -48.22 39.29
C SER A 14 -31.90 -49.01 38.34
N GLN A 15 -33.22 -48.77 38.42
CA GLN A 15 -34.21 -49.42 37.56
C GLN A 15 -34.06 -48.97 36.10
N ARG A 16 -33.96 -47.65 35.85
CA ARG A 16 -33.73 -47.10 34.50
C ARG A 16 -32.41 -47.54 33.89
N LEU A 17 -31.34 -47.62 34.68
CA LEU A 17 -30.05 -48.14 34.21
C LEU A 17 -30.16 -49.63 33.85
N GLY A 18 -30.89 -50.41 34.65
CA GLY A 18 -31.18 -51.82 34.37
C GLY A 18 -31.99 -52.02 33.09
N GLU A 19 -33.00 -51.18 32.84
CA GLU A 19 -33.75 -51.16 31.58
C GLU A 19 -32.84 -50.82 30.39
N ARG A 20 -32.00 -49.79 30.51
CA ARG A 20 -31.06 -49.39 29.46
C ARG A 20 -30.05 -50.51 29.13
N TYR A 21 -29.54 -51.19 30.15
CA TYR A 21 -28.66 -52.36 29.97
C TYR A 21 -29.36 -53.49 29.20
N ARG A 22 -30.63 -53.79 29.55
CA ARG A 22 -31.42 -54.80 28.82
C ARG A 22 -31.67 -54.38 27.37
N THR A 23 -31.93 -53.10 27.12
CA THR A 23 -32.08 -52.56 25.75
C THR A 23 -30.80 -52.72 24.93
N PHE A 24 -29.63 -52.42 25.49
CA PHE A 24 -28.35 -52.65 24.81
C PHE A 24 -28.12 -54.13 24.48
N ARG A 25 -28.49 -55.02 25.41
CA ARG A 25 -28.40 -56.48 25.20
C ARG A 25 -29.36 -56.96 24.12
N ARG A 26 -30.60 -56.44 24.07
CA ARG A 26 -31.59 -56.75 23.01
C ARG A 26 -31.12 -56.27 21.63
N ASN A 27 -30.43 -55.14 21.56
CA ASN A 27 -29.86 -54.61 20.32
C ASN A 27 -28.52 -55.25 19.93
N GLY A 28 -28.13 -56.37 20.57
CA GLY A 28 -26.97 -57.16 20.19
C GLY A 28 -25.62 -56.58 20.63
N ALA A 29 -25.56 -55.80 21.71
CA ALA A 29 -24.30 -55.38 22.32
C ALA A 29 -23.69 -56.50 23.18
N PRO A 30 -22.38 -56.78 23.07
CA PRO A 30 -21.68 -57.73 23.95
C PRO A 30 -21.82 -57.35 25.42
N MET A 31 -21.72 -58.32 26.34
CA MET A 31 -21.85 -58.08 27.79
C MET A 31 -20.94 -56.95 28.26
N PHE A 32 -19.67 -57.04 27.88
CA PHE A 32 -18.64 -56.08 28.23
C PHE A 32 -18.97 -54.66 27.74
N SER A 33 -19.41 -54.52 26.48
CA SER A 33 -19.77 -53.21 25.91
C SER A 33 -21.02 -52.62 26.53
N ALA A 34 -22.01 -53.46 26.87
CA ALA A 34 -23.23 -53.02 27.53
C ALA A 34 -22.94 -52.56 28.97
N THR A 35 -22.08 -53.27 29.71
CA THR A 35 -21.67 -52.86 31.06
C THR A 35 -20.83 -51.58 31.02
N LEU A 36 -19.88 -51.48 30.08
CA LEU A 36 -19.04 -50.30 29.91
C LEU A 36 -19.87 -49.08 29.49
N GLY A 37 -20.83 -49.25 28.59
CA GLY A 37 -21.76 -48.20 28.18
C GLY A 37 -22.62 -47.68 29.34
N CYS A 38 -23.09 -48.56 30.23
CA CYS A 38 -23.80 -48.16 31.44
C CYS A 38 -22.89 -47.37 32.41
N ILE A 39 -21.64 -47.80 32.61
CA ILE A 39 -20.67 -47.08 33.47
C ILE A 39 -20.41 -45.67 32.90
N VAL A 40 -20.17 -45.57 31.59
CA VAL A 40 -19.94 -44.29 30.91
C VAL A 40 -21.16 -43.37 31.01
N LEU A 41 -22.38 -43.91 30.92
CA LEU A 41 -23.60 -43.12 31.11
C LEU A 41 -23.74 -42.58 32.54
N ILE A 42 -23.40 -43.38 33.55
CA ILE A 42 -23.38 -42.93 34.95
C ILE A 42 -22.36 -41.81 35.11
N LEU A 43 -21.13 -42.02 34.63
CA LEU A 43 -20.07 -41.00 34.70
C LEU A 43 -20.47 -39.71 33.97
N ALA A 44 -21.08 -39.83 32.79
CA ALA A 44 -21.59 -38.69 32.04
C ALA A 44 -22.69 -37.94 32.83
N TRP A 45 -23.59 -38.65 33.51
CA TRP A 45 -24.61 -38.03 34.37
C TRP A 45 -24.04 -37.35 35.62
N VAL A 46 -22.95 -37.88 36.19
CA VAL A 46 -22.29 -37.32 37.37
C VAL A 46 -21.49 -36.06 37.02
N PHE A 47 -20.74 -36.09 35.91
CA PHE A 47 -19.80 -35.02 35.57
C PHE A 47 -20.35 -34.00 34.56
N LEU A 48 -21.41 -34.32 33.83
CA LEU A 48 -22.03 -33.41 32.86
C LEU A 48 -23.48 -33.13 33.28
N PRO A 49 -23.91 -31.85 33.29
CA PRO A 49 -25.31 -31.50 33.58
C PRO A 49 -26.18 -31.81 32.37
N LEU A 50 -26.38 -33.11 32.08
CA LEU A 50 -27.05 -33.58 30.87
C LEU A 50 -28.49 -33.08 30.77
N GLU A 51 -29.12 -32.79 31.91
CA GLU A 51 -30.46 -32.21 32.02
C GLU A 51 -30.55 -30.74 31.59
N GLY A 52 -29.42 -30.04 31.48
CA GLY A 52 -29.39 -28.64 31.08
C GLY A 52 -29.85 -28.41 29.63
N PRO A 53 -30.43 -27.23 29.29
CA PRO A 53 -30.98 -26.94 27.95
C PRO A 53 -29.98 -27.02 26.80
N ARG A 54 -28.67 -26.95 27.11
CA ARG A 54 -27.58 -27.07 26.13
C ARG A 54 -27.27 -28.54 25.81
N TRP A 55 -27.20 -29.39 26.84
CA TRP A 55 -26.94 -30.82 26.68
C TRP A 55 -28.16 -31.57 26.13
N GLN A 56 -29.38 -31.13 26.45
CA GLN A 56 -30.59 -31.65 25.80
C GLN A 56 -30.59 -31.39 24.29
N ARG A 57 -30.16 -30.21 23.83
CA ARG A 57 -30.02 -29.91 22.40
C ARG A 57 -28.95 -30.78 21.72
N ILE A 58 -27.81 -30.99 22.38
CA ILE A 58 -26.74 -31.86 21.84
C ILE A 58 -27.20 -33.32 21.76
N ARG A 59 -27.96 -33.79 22.76
CA ARG A 59 -28.55 -35.15 22.74
C ARG A 59 -29.62 -35.30 21.67
N ALA A 60 -30.48 -34.30 21.46
CA ALA A 60 -31.50 -34.33 20.41
C ALA A 60 -30.90 -34.30 18.99
N GLY A 61 -29.75 -33.64 18.81
CA GLY A 61 -28.99 -33.63 17.56
C GLY A 61 -27.91 -34.71 17.46
N HIS A 62 -27.96 -35.76 18.29
CA HIS A 62 -26.90 -36.77 18.37
C HIS A 62 -26.60 -37.42 17.01
N ASP A 63 -27.63 -37.79 16.26
CA ASP A 63 -27.50 -38.39 14.92
C ASP A 63 -26.80 -37.46 13.91
N GLN A 64 -26.92 -36.14 14.10
CA GLN A 64 -26.27 -35.14 13.25
C GLN A 64 -24.78 -34.96 13.60
N PHE A 65 -24.43 -34.98 14.90
CA PHE A 65 -23.06 -34.73 15.35
C PHE A 65 -22.19 -35.99 15.39
N TYR A 66 -22.80 -37.15 15.64
CA TYR A 66 -22.13 -38.45 15.79
C TYR A 66 -22.80 -39.54 14.94
N PRO A 67 -22.98 -39.36 13.61
CA PRO A 67 -23.75 -40.27 12.75
C PRO A 67 -23.19 -41.70 12.70
N HIS A 68 -21.92 -41.89 13.06
CA HIS A 68 -21.21 -43.17 13.03
C HIS A 68 -21.27 -43.94 14.36
N ILE A 69 -21.89 -43.38 15.41
CA ILE A 69 -22.00 -44.02 16.73
C ILE A 69 -23.48 -44.26 17.01
N ASN A 70 -23.85 -45.52 17.26
CA ASN A 70 -25.23 -45.86 17.61
C ASN A 70 -25.40 -45.86 19.14
N PRO A 71 -26.21 -44.96 19.73
CA PRO A 71 -26.34 -44.83 21.18
C PRO A 71 -27.10 -45.99 21.83
N ASP A 72 -27.80 -46.82 21.05
CA ASP A 72 -28.59 -47.96 21.51
C ASP A 72 -27.85 -49.30 21.35
N ARG A 73 -26.63 -49.29 20.77
CA ARG A 73 -25.74 -50.47 20.66
C ARG A 73 -24.27 -50.08 20.89
N PRO A 74 -23.85 -49.86 22.14
CA PRO A 74 -22.49 -49.42 22.44
C PRO A 74 -21.44 -50.48 22.08
N ARG A 75 -20.32 -50.03 21.51
CA ARG A 75 -19.10 -50.81 21.25
C ARG A 75 -17.97 -50.35 22.18
N PRO A 76 -16.97 -51.21 22.48
CA PRO A 76 -15.93 -50.89 23.47
C PRO A 76 -15.15 -49.60 23.19
N LEU A 77 -14.95 -49.26 21.92
CA LEU A 77 -14.18 -48.08 21.49
C LEU A 77 -15.04 -46.84 21.22
N ASP A 78 -16.35 -46.89 21.48
CA ASP A 78 -17.23 -45.75 21.19
C ASP A 78 -16.89 -44.52 22.04
N VAL A 79 -16.40 -44.71 23.27
CA VAL A 79 -15.93 -43.60 24.13
C VAL A 79 -14.79 -42.83 23.46
N VAL A 80 -13.85 -43.55 22.86
CA VAL A 80 -12.72 -42.96 22.14
C VAL A 80 -13.21 -42.26 20.87
N ARG A 81 -14.18 -42.85 20.16
CA ARG A 81 -14.79 -42.24 18.97
C ARG A 81 -15.55 -40.96 19.30
N TYR A 82 -16.31 -40.93 20.39
CA TYR A 82 -16.90 -39.69 20.90
C TYR A 82 -15.83 -38.64 21.18
N GLY A 83 -14.75 -39.00 21.88
CA GLY A 83 -13.64 -38.09 22.17
C GLY A 83 -12.99 -37.49 20.91
N ILE A 84 -12.66 -38.34 19.93
CA ILE A 84 -12.02 -37.92 18.67
C ILE A 84 -12.97 -37.02 17.87
N GLN A 85 -14.24 -37.40 17.71
CA GLN A 85 -15.21 -36.63 16.96
C GLN A 85 -15.53 -35.29 17.65
N SER A 86 -15.67 -35.28 18.98
CA SER A 86 -15.86 -34.04 19.74
C SER A 86 -14.65 -33.11 19.59
N LEU A 87 -13.42 -33.65 19.62
CA LEU A 87 -12.20 -32.87 19.38
C LEU A 87 -12.16 -32.32 17.95
N TRP A 88 -12.53 -33.13 16.96
CA TRP A 88 -12.62 -32.70 15.56
C TRP A 88 -13.68 -31.61 15.37
N LEU A 89 -14.85 -31.74 15.98
CA LEU A 89 -15.90 -30.72 15.95
C LEU A 89 -15.44 -29.43 16.63
N LEU A 90 -14.74 -29.50 17.77
CA LEU A 90 -14.18 -28.31 18.44
C LEU A 90 -13.13 -27.61 17.57
N LEU A 91 -12.29 -28.37 16.86
CA LEU A 91 -11.23 -27.82 16.01
C LEU A 91 -11.73 -27.29 14.66
N ARG A 92 -12.76 -27.92 14.05
CA ARG A 92 -13.27 -27.54 12.72
C ARG A 92 -14.55 -26.69 12.72
N VAL A 93 -15.44 -26.83 13.70
CA VAL A 93 -16.71 -26.08 13.76
C VAL A 93 -16.50 -24.63 14.26
N SER A 94 -15.28 -24.27 14.67
CA SER A 94 -14.91 -22.87 14.96
C SER A 94 -14.98 -21.92 13.75
N LYS A 95 -15.36 -22.38 12.54
CA LYS A 95 -15.48 -21.52 11.34
C LYS A 95 -16.88 -21.35 10.76
N GLN A 96 -17.92 -21.95 11.34
CA GLN A 96 -19.30 -21.79 10.84
C GLN A 96 -20.36 -21.63 11.94
N ALA A 97 -19.99 -21.10 13.10
CA ALA A 97 -20.96 -20.57 14.06
C ALA A 97 -21.06 -19.06 13.88
N GLY A 98 -22.21 -18.59 13.37
CA GLY A 98 -22.61 -17.20 13.50
C GLY A 98 -22.39 -16.74 14.94
N ARG A 99 -21.79 -15.55 15.08
CA ARG A 99 -21.41 -14.87 16.32
C ARG A 99 -22.15 -15.43 17.56
N PRO A 100 -21.47 -16.07 18.53
CA PRO A 100 -22.09 -16.30 19.82
C PRO A 100 -22.38 -14.92 20.40
N ARG A 101 -23.66 -14.60 20.59
CA ARG A 101 -24.12 -13.44 21.37
C ARG A 101 -23.69 -13.70 22.82
N VAL A 102 -22.44 -13.35 23.14
CA VAL A 102 -21.93 -13.30 24.51
C VAL A 102 -22.64 -12.15 25.21
N ARG A 103 -23.65 -12.49 26.00
CA ARG A 103 -24.53 -11.55 26.70
C ARG A 103 -23.90 -10.95 27.97
N SER A 104 -22.57 -10.85 28.05
CA SER A 104 -21.86 -10.30 29.23
C SER A 104 -20.93 -9.12 28.95
N PHE A 105 -20.93 -8.56 27.74
CA PHE A 105 -20.24 -7.28 27.46
C PHE A 105 -21.18 -6.23 26.88
N GLY A 106 -22.49 -6.29 27.13
CA GLY A 106 -23.44 -5.28 26.63
C GLY A 106 -23.05 -3.84 27.01
N ARG A 107 -22.54 -3.63 28.25
CA ARG A 107 -22.02 -2.33 28.69
C ARG A 107 -20.72 -1.93 27.99
N MET A 108 -19.79 -2.86 27.80
CA MET A 108 -18.50 -2.55 27.17
C MET A 108 -18.61 -2.45 25.65
N GLN A 109 -19.58 -3.15 25.06
CA GLN A 109 -19.93 -3.05 23.65
C GLN A 109 -20.72 -1.76 23.40
N ALA A 110 -21.70 -1.42 24.24
CA ALA A 110 -22.35 -0.11 24.18
C ALA A 110 -21.35 1.03 24.42
N TRP A 111 -20.45 0.90 25.39
CA TRP A 111 -19.37 1.87 25.62
C TRP A 111 -18.42 1.95 24.42
N ARG A 112 -18.05 0.81 23.82
CA ARG A 112 -17.22 0.76 22.60
C ARG A 112 -17.92 1.37 21.39
N GLU A 113 -19.22 1.13 21.23
CA GLU A 113 -20.07 1.70 20.17
C GLU A 113 -20.29 3.20 20.39
N SER A 114 -20.50 3.65 21.63
CA SER A 114 -20.57 5.06 21.99
C SER A 114 -19.21 5.75 21.83
N TRP A 115 -18.11 5.09 22.20
CA TRP A 115 -16.75 5.60 22.04
C TRP A 115 -16.36 5.70 20.56
N HIS A 116 -16.65 4.68 19.75
CA HIS A 116 -16.47 4.76 18.29
C HIS A 116 -17.36 5.82 17.69
N GLY A 117 -18.65 5.88 18.06
CA GLY A 117 -19.56 6.92 17.56
C GLY A 117 -19.17 8.35 17.97
N TRP A 118 -18.58 8.53 19.15
CA TRP A 118 -17.99 9.82 19.56
C TRP A 118 -16.70 10.13 18.79
N LEU A 119 -15.81 9.15 18.61
CA LEU A 119 -14.59 9.27 17.82
C LEU A 119 -14.89 9.56 16.34
N ASP A 120 -15.94 8.99 15.77
CA ASP A 120 -16.33 9.19 14.38
C ASP A 120 -16.95 10.59 14.17
N LYS A 121 -17.60 11.15 15.20
CA LYS A 121 -18.17 12.52 15.19
C LYS A 121 -17.16 13.61 15.56
N LEU A 122 -16.04 13.25 16.18
CA LEU A 122 -14.97 14.17 16.59
C LEU A 122 -14.39 14.95 15.41
N PRO A 123 -14.04 14.30 14.27
CA PRO A 123 -13.62 14.97 13.04
C PRO A 123 -14.59 16.04 12.56
N GLU A 124 -15.88 15.71 12.42
CA GLU A 124 -16.90 16.64 11.93
C GLU A 124 -17.06 17.83 12.87
N ASN A 125 -17.02 17.58 14.19
CA ASN A 125 -17.10 18.64 15.18
C ASN A 125 -15.86 19.55 15.19
N ILE A 126 -14.66 19.01 14.96
CA ILE A 126 -13.43 19.79 14.88
C ILE A 126 -13.36 20.53 13.54
N SER A 127 -13.69 19.88 12.43
CA SER A 127 -13.68 20.48 11.10
C SER A 127 -14.69 21.63 11.01
N ASN A 128 -15.93 21.43 11.45
CA ASN A 128 -16.95 22.51 11.47
C ASN A 128 -16.51 23.70 12.34
N ARG A 129 -15.71 23.45 13.38
CA ARG A 129 -15.18 24.47 14.30
C ARG A 129 -13.85 25.08 13.83
N THR A 130 -13.19 24.55 12.81
CA THR A 130 -11.93 25.06 12.26
C THR A 130 -12.07 25.55 10.82
N GLN A 131 -13.14 25.18 10.10
CA GLN A 131 -13.42 25.62 8.74
C GLN A 131 -13.55 27.14 8.61
N HIS A 132 -14.03 27.82 9.66
CA HIS A 132 -14.06 29.30 9.71
C HIS A 132 -12.68 29.95 9.95
N LEU A 133 -11.69 29.19 10.45
CA LEU A 133 -10.30 29.66 10.60
C LEU A 133 -9.50 29.51 9.30
N ASP A 134 -9.91 28.62 8.40
CA ASP A 134 -9.33 28.52 7.05
C ASP A 134 -9.81 29.66 6.12
N GLU A 135 -11.05 30.13 6.28
CA GLU A 135 -11.58 31.28 5.52
C GLU A 135 -11.08 32.64 6.03
N LYS A 136 -10.83 32.78 7.33
CA LYS A 136 -10.24 33.99 7.90
C LYS A 136 -8.76 33.77 8.17
N LYS A 137 -7.91 34.29 7.28
CA LYS A 137 -6.50 34.55 7.58
C LYS A 137 -6.42 35.56 8.75
N GLU A 138 -6.67 35.13 9.98
CA GLU A 138 -6.69 35.96 11.21
C GLU A 138 -5.35 36.71 11.43
N LEU A 139 -4.27 36.24 10.81
CA LEU A 139 -2.94 36.87 10.86
C LEU A 139 -2.61 37.77 9.66
N SER A 140 -3.54 38.00 8.71
CA SER A 140 -3.29 38.86 7.54
C SER A 140 -3.26 40.35 7.90
N HIS A 141 -3.89 40.73 9.03
CA HIS A 141 -3.93 42.11 9.52
C HIS A 141 -2.67 42.51 10.32
N ILE A 142 -1.79 41.56 10.63
CA ILE A 142 -0.56 41.80 11.41
C ILE A 142 0.61 42.06 10.45
N ASN A 143 1.45 43.05 10.80
CA ASN A 143 2.66 43.37 10.04
C ASN A 143 3.53 42.12 9.80
N HIS A 144 4.03 41.95 8.57
CA HIS A 144 4.79 40.77 8.13
C HIS A 144 6.01 40.49 9.02
N THR A 145 6.68 41.53 9.50
CA THR A 145 7.81 41.42 10.45
C THR A 145 7.36 40.83 11.78
N THR A 146 6.27 41.33 12.35
CA THR A 146 5.69 40.84 13.61
C THR A 146 5.25 39.39 13.49
N ARG A 147 4.63 39.00 12.37
CA ARG A 147 4.25 37.60 12.10
C ARG A 147 5.48 36.69 12.05
N ARG A 148 6.57 37.09 11.39
CA ARG A 148 7.82 36.32 11.37
C ARG A 148 8.43 36.17 12.77
N ILE A 149 8.41 37.23 13.58
CA ILE A 149 8.90 37.18 14.95
C ILE A 149 8.07 36.21 15.79
N ILE A 150 6.74 36.31 15.74
CA ILE A 150 5.84 35.40 16.49
C ILE A 150 6.06 33.95 16.08
N LEU A 151 6.11 33.67 14.77
CA LEU A 151 6.40 32.32 14.28
C LEU A 151 7.79 31.83 14.70
N GLY A 152 8.80 32.70 14.64
CA GLY A 152 10.14 32.40 15.11
C GLY A 152 10.16 32.01 16.59
N VAL A 153 9.49 32.78 17.46
CA VAL A 153 9.38 32.49 18.89
C VAL A 153 8.69 31.15 19.14
N ILE A 154 7.56 30.88 18.47
CA ILE A 154 6.83 29.62 18.60
C ILE A 154 7.71 28.44 18.18
N VAL A 155 8.41 28.56 17.05
CA VAL A 155 9.29 27.49 16.53
C VAL A 155 10.45 27.24 17.48
N VAL A 156 11.13 28.29 17.95
CA VAL A 156 12.25 28.17 18.90
C VAL A 156 11.79 27.55 20.21
N PHE A 157 10.68 28.02 20.77
CA PHE A 157 10.13 27.46 21.99
C PHE A 157 9.73 25.99 21.83
N SER A 158 9.07 25.64 20.71
CA SER A 158 8.72 24.25 20.39
C SER A 158 9.95 23.37 20.21
N ALA A 159 11.01 23.88 19.59
CA ALA A 159 12.27 23.17 19.42
C ALA A 159 12.97 22.91 20.77
N ILE A 160 12.95 23.87 21.70
CA ILE A 160 13.47 23.69 23.06
C ILE A 160 12.69 22.60 23.79
N LEU A 161 11.36 22.64 23.74
CA LEU A 161 10.52 21.60 24.36
C LEU A 161 10.76 20.22 23.74
N ALA A 162 10.89 20.15 22.42
CA ALA A 162 11.22 18.90 21.73
C ALA A 162 12.60 18.37 22.15
N LEU A 163 13.61 19.24 22.24
CA LEU A 163 14.95 18.88 22.69
C LEU A 163 14.94 18.32 24.12
N LEU A 164 14.23 18.98 25.03
CA LEU A 164 14.06 18.49 26.41
C LEU A 164 13.36 17.12 26.42
N CYS A 165 12.30 16.96 25.64
CA CYS A 165 11.57 15.70 25.52
C CYS A 165 12.43 14.55 24.94
N ILE A 166 13.32 14.86 24.01
CA ILE A 166 14.20 13.89 23.36
C ILE A 166 15.37 13.50 24.28
N THR A 167 15.99 14.48 24.94
CA THR A 167 17.27 14.28 25.64
C THR A 167 17.14 13.82 27.09
N GLN A 168 16.00 14.08 27.75
CA GLN A 168 15.82 13.77 29.17
C GLN A 168 15.91 12.25 29.44
N PRO A 169 16.85 11.77 30.28
CA PRO A 169 16.95 10.36 30.60
C PRO A 169 15.77 9.92 31.46
N PHE A 170 15.04 8.90 31.02
CA PHE A 170 13.93 8.31 31.78
C PHE A 170 14.32 6.95 32.34
N ASN A 171 13.79 6.66 33.53
CA ASN A 171 13.65 5.30 34.04
C ASN A 171 12.86 4.44 33.02
N PRO A 172 13.18 3.14 32.85
CA PRO A 172 12.40 2.21 32.02
C PRO A 172 10.87 2.27 32.19
N LEU A 173 10.38 2.38 33.43
CA LEU A 173 8.94 2.52 33.74
C LEU A 173 8.37 3.84 33.21
N SER A 174 9.06 4.95 33.43
CA SER A 174 8.64 6.27 32.91
C SER A 174 8.67 6.30 31.38
N GLN A 175 9.68 5.69 30.77
CA GLN A 175 9.76 5.52 29.31
C GLN A 175 8.59 4.69 28.78
N PHE A 176 8.25 3.59 29.45
CA PHE A 176 7.12 2.74 29.07
C PHE A 176 5.79 3.51 29.15
N ILE A 177 5.54 4.21 30.26
CA ILE A 177 4.32 5.03 30.42
C ILE A 177 4.24 6.10 29.33
N PHE A 178 5.34 6.81 29.07
CA PHE A 178 5.42 7.82 28.03
C PHE A 178 5.10 7.27 26.64
N LEU A 179 5.68 6.12 26.26
CA LEU A 179 5.39 5.46 24.99
C LEU A 179 3.94 4.98 24.89
N MET A 180 3.36 4.44 25.97
CA MET A 180 1.96 4.02 25.99
C MET A 180 1.01 5.21 25.81
N LEU A 181 1.32 6.37 26.40
CA LEU A 181 0.56 7.60 26.22
C LEU A 181 0.66 8.10 24.77
N LEU A 182 1.88 8.21 24.21
CA LEU A 182 2.07 8.64 22.82
C LEU A 182 1.38 7.69 21.84
N TRP A 183 1.43 6.38 22.09
CA TRP A 183 0.74 5.38 21.29
C TRP A 183 -0.79 5.56 21.37
N GLY A 184 -1.34 5.79 22.56
CA GLY A 184 -2.76 6.11 22.73
C GLY A 184 -3.18 7.35 21.95
N VAL A 185 -2.39 8.44 22.01
CA VAL A 185 -2.61 9.66 21.23
C VAL A 185 -2.53 9.36 19.74
N ALA A 186 -1.52 8.63 19.27
CA ALA A 186 -1.37 8.27 17.86
C ALA A 186 -2.57 7.45 17.34
N LEU A 187 -3.13 6.53 18.14
CA LEU A 187 -4.32 5.77 17.77
C LEU A 187 -5.58 6.65 17.62
N ILE A 188 -5.70 7.69 18.44
CA ILE A 188 -6.81 8.66 18.33
C ILE A 188 -6.61 9.53 17.10
N VAL A 189 -5.42 10.13 16.96
CA VAL A 189 -5.07 11.02 15.84
C VAL A 189 -5.19 10.31 14.49
N ARG A 190 -4.81 9.03 14.40
CA ARG A 190 -4.91 8.22 13.18
C ARG A 190 -6.34 8.13 12.63
N ARG A 191 -7.36 8.31 13.46
CA ARG A 191 -8.77 8.27 13.01
C ARG A 191 -9.26 9.61 12.50
N LEU A 192 -8.55 10.70 12.78
CA LEU A 192 -8.92 12.01 12.31
C LEU A 192 -8.57 12.10 10.81
N PRO A 193 -9.55 12.32 9.92
CA PRO A 193 -9.29 12.60 8.52
C PRO A 193 -8.62 13.97 8.38
N GLY A 194 -7.82 14.13 7.31
CA GLY A 194 -7.19 15.40 6.95
C GLY A 194 -5.67 15.41 7.07
N ARG A 195 -5.06 16.49 6.59
CA ARG A 195 -3.59 16.62 6.52
C ARG A 195 -2.96 16.88 7.89
N PHE A 196 -3.69 17.56 8.78
CA PHE A 196 -3.19 17.87 10.13
C PHE A 196 -2.94 16.62 10.98
N SER A 197 -3.78 15.59 10.86
CA SER A 197 -3.57 14.33 11.58
C SER A 197 -2.31 13.60 11.11
N ALA A 198 -2.02 13.62 9.80
CA ALA A 198 -0.78 13.08 9.25
C ALA A 198 0.45 13.83 9.80
N LEU A 199 0.42 15.17 9.82
CA LEU A 199 1.49 15.98 10.42
C LEU A 199 1.71 15.68 11.89
N MET A 200 0.64 15.56 12.68
CA MET A 200 0.74 15.18 14.09
C MET A 200 1.37 13.80 14.26
N LEU A 201 0.99 12.82 13.43
CA LEU A 201 1.60 11.49 13.46
C LEU A 201 3.09 11.52 13.10
N ILE A 202 3.49 12.35 12.13
CA ILE A 202 4.89 12.58 11.78
C ILE A 202 5.64 13.15 12.99
N VAL A 203 5.11 14.18 13.65
CA VAL A 203 5.74 14.78 14.85
C VAL A 203 5.88 13.77 15.99
N LEU A 204 4.84 12.97 16.26
CA LEU A 204 4.89 11.91 17.27
C LEU A 204 5.94 10.84 16.92
N SER A 205 5.97 10.41 15.66
CA SER A 205 6.95 9.43 15.16
C SER A 205 8.38 9.96 15.26
N LEU A 206 8.62 11.21 14.86
CA LEU A 206 9.92 11.86 14.97
C LEU A 206 10.34 12.02 16.43
N THR A 207 9.43 12.37 17.34
CA THR A 207 9.75 12.50 18.77
C THR A 207 10.24 11.17 19.34
N VAL A 208 9.53 10.06 19.06
CA VAL A 208 9.93 8.72 19.53
C VAL A 208 11.25 8.28 18.88
N SER A 209 11.41 8.51 17.57
CA SER A 209 12.59 8.08 16.81
C SER A 209 13.85 8.87 17.22
N CYS A 210 13.74 10.18 17.40
CA CYS A 210 14.84 11.02 17.89
C CYS A 210 15.24 10.65 19.33
N ARG A 211 14.26 10.35 20.19
CA ARG A 211 14.53 9.88 21.55
C ARG A 211 15.22 8.51 21.56
N TYR A 212 14.81 7.61 20.68
CA TYR A 212 15.45 6.30 20.49
C TYR A 212 16.91 6.46 20.04
N ILE A 213 17.16 7.24 18.98
CA ILE A 213 18.52 7.39 18.47
C ILE A 213 19.41 8.10 19.49
N TRP A 214 18.90 9.11 20.22
CA TRP A 214 19.63 9.75 21.32
C TRP A 214 20.04 8.74 22.41
N TRP A 215 19.12 7.87 22.84
CA TRP A 215 19.44 6.79 23.78
C TRP A 215 20.49 5.81 23.23
N ARG A 216 20.40 5.47 21.93
CA ARG A 216 21.39 4.61 21.27
C ARG A 216 22.79 5.20 21.32
N TYR A 217 22.94 6.49 20.99
CA TYR A 217 24.22 7.21 21.07
C TYR A 217 24.78 7.31 22.49
N THR A 218 23.94 7.54 23.49
CA THR A 218 24.40 7.90 24.84
C THR A 218 24.58 6.71 25.78
N SER A 219 23.75 5.68 25.68
CA SER A 219 23.62 4.66 26.74
C SER A 219 23.89 3.22 26.32
N THR A 220 24.04 2.94 25.02
CA THR A 220 24.06 1.53 24.54
C THR A 220 25.40 1.04 23.99
N LEU A 221 26.36 1.94 23.78
CA LEU A 221 27.69 1.56 23.29
C LEU A 221 28.55 1.01 24.44
N ASN A 222 29.16 -0.15 24.20
CA ASN A 222 30.12 -0.73 25.12
C ASN A 222 31.54 -0.29 24.76
N TRP A 223 32.12 0.59 25.57
CA TRP A 223 33.45 1.16 25.34
C TRP A 223 34.60 0.24 25.79
N ASN A 224 34.29 -0.83 26.54
CA ASN A 224 35.31 -1.65 27.20
C ASN A 224 35.82 -2.81 26.32
N ASP A 225 35.06 -3.22 25.30
CA ASP A 225 35.42 -4.31 24.39
C ASP A 225 35.52 -3.80 22.94
N PRO A 226 36.72 -3.77 22.33
CA PRO A 226 36.91 -3.25 20.98
C PRO A 226 36.07 -3.95 19.90
N LEU A 227 35.88 -5.27 20.01
CA LEU A 227 35.13 -6.03 18.99
C LEU A 227 33.64 -5.69 19.06
N SER A 228 33.06 -5.69 20.27
CA SER A 228 31.68 -5.24 20.50
C SER A 228 31.48 -3.78 20.09
N LEU A 229 32.47 -2.91 20.32
CA LEU A 229 32.42 -1.51 19.91
C LEU A 229 32.34 -1.36 18.39
N VAL A 230 33.16 -2.10 17.62
CA VAL A 230 33.13 -2.05 16.15
C VAL A 230 31.76 -2.47 15.61
N PHE A 231 31.21 -3.59 16.06
CA PHE A 231 29.88 -4.02 15.63
C PHE A 231 28.78 -3.07 16.11
N GLY A 232 28.92 -2.52 17.33
CA GLY A 232 28.01 -1.53 17.89
C GLY A 232 27.98 -0.23 17.07
N LEU A 233 29.14 0.28 16.67
CA LEU A 233 29.26 1.46 15.80
C LEU A 233 28.74 1.19 14.39
N GLY A 234 29.01 0.01 13.82
CA GLY A 234 28.47 -0.39 12.53
C GLY A 234 26.94 -0.42 12.53
N LEU A 235 26.33 -0.99 13.58
CA LEU A 235 24.88 -0.98 13.75
C LEU A 235 24.34 0.44 13.96
N LEU A 236 25.01 1.26 14.79
CA LEU A 236 24.62 2.65 15.04
C LEU A 236 24.64 3.49 13.75
N PHE A 237 25.62 3.27 12.88
CA PHE A 237 25.70 3.94 11.58
C PHE A 237 24.52 3.54 10.68
N ALA A 238 24.21 2.24 10.59
CA ALA A 238 23.06 1.76 9.83
C ALA A 238 21.72 2.30 10.36
N GLU A 239 21.54 2.34 11.68
CA GLU A 239 20.35 2.92 12.32
C GLU A 239 20.27 4.44 12.12
N THR A 240 21.40 5.14 12.15
CA THR A 240 21.45 6.59 11.88
C THR A 240 21.08 6.88 10.43
N TYR A 241 21.57 6.07 9.49
CA TYR A 241 21.16 6.16 8.09
C TYR A 241 19.66 5.92 7.92
N ALA A 242 19.10 4.88 8.55
CA ALA A 242 17.66 4.62 8.52
C ALA A 242 16.84 5.77 9.13
N TRP A 243 17.31 6.37 10.22
CA TRP A 243 16.70 7.55 10.83
C TRP A 243 16.75 8.76 9.90
N LEU A 244 17.87 9.02 9.23
CA LEU A 244 17.98 10.09 8.23
C LEU A 244 17.01 9.89 7.07
N VAL A 245 16.92 8.67 6.53
CA VAL A 245 15.96 8.32 5.47
C VAL A 245 14.52 8.52 5.94
N LEU A 246 14.20 8.18 7.20
CA LEU A 246 12.88 8.42 7.80
C LEU A 246 12.56 9.93 7.86
N VAL A 247 13.49 10.75 8.35
CA VAL A 247 13.32 12.21 8.44
C VAL A 247 13.13 12.82 7.04
N MET A 248 13.98 12.43 6.08
CA MET A 248 13.89 12.89 4.70
C MET A 248 12.57 12.44 4.04
N GLY A 249 12.15 11.20 4.27
CA GLY A 249 10.88 10.68 3.76
C GLY A 249 9.68 11.44 4.32
N TYR A 250 9.68 11.78 5.61
CA TYR A 250 8.63 12.62 6.21
C TYR A 250 8.64 14.05 5.69
N PHE A 251 9.81 14.64 5.46
CA PHE A 251 9.92 15.96 4.87
C PHE A 251 9.39 15.96 3.43
N GLN A 252 9.74 14.94 2.65
CA GLN A 252 9.27 14.72 1.29
C GLN A 252 7.74 14.63 1.20
N VAL A 253 7.10 13.88 2.11
CA VAL A 253 5.64 13.65 2.10
C VAL A 253 4.88 14.50 3.11
N VAL A 254 5.47 15.60 3.59
CA VAL A 254 4.90 16.44 4.65
C VAL A 254 3.53 16.99 4.26
N TRP A 255 3.36 17.32 2.97
CA TRP A 255 2.14 17.93 2.46
C TRP A 255 1.89 17.56 0.98
N PRO A 256 1.38 16.35 0.70
CA PRO A 256 1.05 15.93 -0.67
C PRO A 256 -0.03 16.84 -1.27
N LEU A 257 0.21 17.36 -2.47
CA LEU A 257 -0.67 18.39 -3.06
C LEU A 257 -1.98 17.82 -3.64
N ASN A 258 -1.96 16.59 -4.15
CA ASN A 258 -3.11 15.89 -4.76
C ASN A 258 -3.85 16.76 -5.79
N ARG A 259 -3.10 17.31 -6.76
CA ARG A 259 -3.66 18.24 -7.76
C ARG A 259 -4.76 17.58 -8.58
N GLN A 260 -5.79 18.38 -8.88
CA GLN A 260 -6.89 17.98 -9.76
C GLN A 260 -6.64 18.48 -11.20
N PRO A 261 -7.27 17.90 -12.24
CA PRO A 261 -7.08 18.36 -13.60
C PRO A 261 -7.71 19.74 -13.74
N VAL A 262 -7.05 20.60 -14.50
CA VAL A 262 -7.61 21.91 -14.84
C VAL A 262 -8.37 21.74 -16.16
N PRO A 263 -9.63 22.21 -16.26
CA PRO A 263 -10.39 22.13 -17.49
C PRO A 263 -9.72 22.94 -18.60
N MET A 264 -9.72 22.40 -19.82
CA MET A 264 -9.21 23.09 -21.01
C MET A 264 -10.09 24.30 -21.39
N PRO A 265 -9.50 25.33 -22.04
CA PRO A 265 -10.28 26.40 -22.66
C PRO A 265 -11.31 25.83 -23.65
N LYS A 266 -12.52 26.40 -23.66
CA LYS A 266 -13.61 25.98 -24.56
C LYS A 266 -13.28 26.18 -26.03
N ASP A 267 -12.45 27.19 -26.32
CA ASP A 267 -12.01 27.50 -27.67
C ASP A 267 -10.84 26.59 -28.09
N ILE A 268 -11.14 25.62 -28.94
CA ILE A 268 -10.20 24.63 -29.48
C ILE A 268 -9.12 25.29 -30.36
N SER A 269 -9.40 26.46 -30.93
CA SER A 269 -8.42 27.19 -31.76
C SER A 269 -7.21 27.66 -30.95
N THR A 270 -7.35 27.83 -29.63
CA THR A 270 -6.28 28.21 -28.71
C THR A 270 -5.38 27.06 -28.27
N TRP A 271 -5.75 25.81 -28.59
CA TRP A 271 -4.98 24.64 -28.15
C TRP A 271 -3.63 24.60 -28.88
N PRO A 272 -2.53 24.23 -28.19
CA PRO A 272 -1.19 24.23 -28.79
C PRO A 272 -0.95 23.01 -29.68
N VAL A 273 0.14 23.07 -30.46
CA VAL A 273 0.63 21.91 -31.23
C VAL A 273 1.40 20.97 -30.29
N VAL A 274 1.08 19.69 -30.34
CA VAL A 274 1.70 18.65 -29.50
C VAL A 274 2.35 17.59 -30.37
N ASP A 275 3.63 17.35 -30.12
CA ASP A 275 4.37 16.21 -30.67
C ASP A 275 4.31 15.04 -29.68
N ILE A 276 3.80 13.89 -30.10
CA ILE A 276 3.82 12.65 -29.34
C ILE A 276 5.00 11.81 -29.82
N PHE A 277 5.90 11.46 -28.89
CA PHE A 277 7.07 10.63 -29.14
C PHE A 277 6.89 9.24 -28.55
N VAL A 278 7.08 8.23 -29.40
CA VAL A 278 7.07 6.82 -29.01
C VAL A 278 8.42 6.20 -29.39
N PRO A 279 9.40 6.16 -28.48
CA PRO A 279 10.70 5.55 -28.75
C PRO A 279 10.61 4.02 -28.66
N THR A 280 11.34 3.36 -29.55
CA THR A 280 11.51 1.91 -29.59
C THR A 280 12.93 1.56 -30.01
N TYR A 281 13.45 0.43 -29.55
CA TYR A 281 14.78 -0.07 -29.91
C TYR A 281 14.70 -1.50 -30.46
N ASN A 282 14.29 -2.47 -29.63
CA ASN A 282 14.24 -3.89 -29.99
C ASN A 282 12.84 -4.51 -29.82
N GLU A 283 11.84 -3.73 -29.43
CA GLU A 283 10.49 -4.24 -29.19
C GLU A 283 9.79 -4.55 -30.51
N GLU A 284 9.13 -5.71 -30.57
CA GLU A 284 8.43 -6.13 -31.78
C GLU A 284 7.32 -5.14 -32.17
N LEU A 285 7.11 -4.97 -33.48
CA LEU A 285 6.13 -4.04 -34.04
C LEU A 285 4.71 -4.25 -33.45
N HIS A 286 4.33 -5.49 -33.14
CA HIS A 286 3.02 -5.81 -32.57
C HIS A 286 2.78 -5.16 -31.19
N VAL A 287 3.83 -4.93 -30.41
CA VAL A 287 3.75 -4.25 -29.10
C VAL A 287 3.54 -2.75 -29.31
N VAL A 288 4.31 -2.15 -30.23
CA VAL A 288 4.30 -0.70 -30.48
C VAL A 288 3.00 -0.25 -31.15
N LYS A 289 2.41 -1.09 -32.00
CA LYS A 289 1.13 -0.85 -32.68
C LYS A 289 0.03 -0.38 -31.73
N GLY A 290 -0.11 -1.02 -30.56
CA GLY A 290 -1.14 -0.66 -29.58
C GLY A 290 -1.02 0.79 -29.10
N THR A 291 0.20 1.22 -28.80
CA THR A 291 0.51 2.58 -28.36
C THR A 291 0.26 3.59 -29.48
N ILE A 292 0.69 3.31 -30.72
CA ILE A 292 0.49 4.21 -31.86
C ILE A 292 -1.00 4.37 -32.21
N TYR A 293 -1.77 3.28 -32.25
CA TYR A 293 -3.21 3.36 -32.49
C TYR A 293 -3.94 4.14 -31.38
N ALA A 294 -3.52 3.97 -30.13
CA ALA A 294 -4.07 4.75 -29.04
C ALA A 294 -3.71 6.24 -29.14
N SER A 295 -2.47 6.57 -29.52
CA SER A 295 -2.04 7.96 -29.79
C SER A 295 -2.86 8.60 -30.92
N LEU A 296 -3.13 7.86 -32.00
CA LEU A 296 -4.01 8.31 -33.09
C LEU A 296 -5.45 8.55 -32.60
N GLY A 297 -5.90 7.81 -31.57
CA GLY A 297 -7.22 7.93 -30.96
C GLY A 297 -7.36 9.03 -29.90
N ILE A 298 -6.31 9.79 -29.60
CA ILE A 298 -6.37 10.89 -28.61
C ILE A 298 -7.32 11.99 -29.08
N ASP A 299 -8.10 12.51 -28.14
CA ASP A 299 -9.09 13.56 -28.34
C ASP A 299 -8.41 14.95 -28.42
N TRP A 300 -7.72 15.19 -29.53
CA TRP A 300 -7.01 16.44 -29.86
C TRP A 300 -7.21 16.80 -31.34
N PRO A 301 -7.18 18.10 -31.73
CA PRO A 301 -7.24 18.51 -33.13
C PRO A 301 -6.13 17.85 -33.95
N LYS A 302 -6.51 17.22 -35.07
CA LYS A 302 -5.59 16.41 -35.89
C LYS A 302 -4.51 17.25 -36.59
N ASP A 303 -4.84 18.50 -36.91
CA ASP A 303 -3.92 19.50 -37.44
C ASP A 303 -2.87 20.00 -36.42
N LYS A 304 -3.10 19.73 -35.12
CA LYS A 304 -2.22 20.13 -34.02
C LYS A 304 -1.60 18.95 -33.28
N LEU A 305 -1.71 17.75 -33.84
CA LEU A 305 -1.20 16.53 -33.25
C LEU A 305 -0.26 15.84 -34.22
N ASN A 306 1.03 15.82 -33.88
CA ASN A 306 2.02 15.07 -34.64
C ASN A 306 2.43 13.85 -33.83
N ILE A 307 2.44 12.68 -34.45
CA ILE A 307 2.88 11.45 -33.80
C ILE A 307 4.18 11.02 -34.46
N TRP A 308 5.17 10.64 -33.65
CA TRP A 308 6.52 10.27 -34.07
C TRP A 308 6.90 8.91 -33.49
N ILE A 309 7.20 7.97 -34.38
CA ILE A 309 7.87 6.70 -34.04
C ILE A 309 9.38 6.96 -34.07
N LEU A 310 10.04 6.83 -32.91
CA LEU A 310 11.48 7.02 -32.81
C LEU A 310 12.15 5.64 -32.76
N ASP A 311 12.51 5.11 -33.92
CA ASP A 311 13.06 3.76 -34.04
C ASP A 311 14.59 3.78 -34.04
N ASP A 312 15.14 3.41 -32.89
CA ASP A 312 16.58 3.28 -32.69
C ASP A 312 17.11 1.91 -33.16
N GLY A 313 16.24 1.03 -33.68
CA GLY A 313 16.65 -0.25 -34.29
C GLY A 313 16.85 -0.17 -35.80
N GLY A 314 16.44 0.94 -36.45
CA GLY A 314 16.57 1.12 -37.90
C GLY A 314 15.83 0.07 -38.74
N ARG A 315 14.63 -0.33 -38.31
CA ARG A 315 13.87 -1.46 -38.86
C ARG A 315 12.88 -0.99 -39.92
N ASP A 316 13.01 -1.53 -41.13
CA ASP A 316 12.17 -1.14 -42.28
C ASP A 316 10.67 -1.36 -42.05
N GLU A 317 10.29 -2.38 -41.26
CA GLU A 317 8.89 -2.67 -40.93
C GLU A 317 8.21 -1.50 -40.19
N PHE A 318 8.95 -0.74 -39.37
CA PHE A 318 8.42 0.41 -38.64
C PHE A 318 8.21 1.59 -39.57
N LYS A 319 9.10 1.79 -40.55
CA LYS A 319 8.94 2.83 -41.58
C LYS A 319 7.71 2.56 -42.44
N GLN A 320 7.57 1.32 -42.94
CA GLN A 320 6.39 0.91 -43.72
C GLN A 320 5.09 1.05 -42.91
N PHE A 321 5.13 0.69 -41.63
CA PHE A 321 3.99 0.85 -40.73
C PHE A 321 3.65 2.32 -40.52
N ALA A 322 4.65 3.19 -40.29
CA ALA A 322 4.44 4.62 -40.10
C ALA A 322 3.77 5.27 -41.33
N ASP A 323 4.27 4.94 -42.52
CA ASP A 323 3.70 5.40 -43.80
C ASP A 323 2.25 4.92 -43.97
N MET A 324 1.95 3.67 -43.59
CA MET A 324 0.61 3.10 -43.68
C MET A 324 -0.40 3.80 -42.76
N VAL A 325 -0.01 4.15 -41.53
CA VAL A 325 -0.91 4.79 -40.56
C VAL A 325 -0.88 6.32 -40.61
N GLY A 326 0.01 6.91 -41.41
CA GLY A 326 0.15 8.36 -41.56
C GLY A 326 0.78 9.05 -40.35
N VAL A 327 1.80 8.44 -39.72
CA VAL A 327 2.58 9.05 -38.64
C VAL A 327 4.02 9.26 -39.06
N ASN A 328 4.74 10.15 -38.37
CA ASN A 328 6.13 10.43 -38.68
C ASN A 328 7.04 9.31 -38.18
N TYR A 329 8.06 8.99 -38.96
CA TYR A 329 9.10 8.04 -38.60
C TYR A 329 10.45 8.73 -38.56
N ILE A 330 11.23 8.44 -37.53
CA ILE A 330 12.64 8.83 -37.48
C ILE A 330 13.49 7.68 -36.95
N ALA A 331 14.59 7.45 -37.63
CA ALA A 331 15.68 6.61 -37.18
C ALA A 331 16.98 7.43 -37.23
N ARG A 332 17.99 7.02 -36.48
CA ARG A 332 19.29 7.67 -36.44
C ARG A 332 20.40 6.68 -36.81
N PRO A 333 21.48 7.17 -37.46
CA PRO A 333 22.58 6.30 -37.89
C PRO A 333 23.48 5.84 -36.72
N THR A 334 23.50 6.57 -35.61
CA THR A 334 24.40 6.35 -34.47
C THR A 334 23.62 6.21 -33.16
N HIS A 335 23.88 5.14 -32.41
CA HIS A 335 23.11 4.73 -31.21
C HIS A 335 23.64 5.34 -29.89
N GLU A 336 24.22 6.54 -29.94
CA GLU A 336 24.81 7.18 -28.75
C GLU A 336 23.72 7.60 -27.74
N HIS A 337 24.00 7.50 -26.44
CA HIS A 337 23.10 7.94 -25.36
C HIS A 337 21.70 7.29 -25.34
N ALA A 338 21.53 6.10 -25.93
CA ALA A 338 20.31 5.28 -25.87
C ALA A 338 19.02 6.10 -26.10
N LYS A 339 17.98 5.90 -25.27
CA LYS A 339 16.68 6.59 -25.37
C LYS A 339 16.79 8.12 -25.35
N ALA A 340 17.67 8.69 -24.51
CA ALA A 340 17.86 10.14 -24.42
C ALA A 340 18.39 10.72 -25.73
N GLY A 341 19.36 10.04 -26.34
CA GLY A 341 19.89 10.42 -27.64
C GLY A 341 18.85 10.30 -28.76
N ASN A 342 18.00 9.26 -28.72
CA ASN A 342 16.95 9.06 -29.71
C ASN A 342 15.90 10.19 -29.67
N ILE A 343 15.43 10.53 -28.46
CA ILE A 343 14.52 11.67 -28.25
C ILE A 343 15.18 12.97 -28.72
N ASN A 344 16.44 13.23 -28.34
CA ASN A 344 17.15 14.43 -28.77
C ASN A 344 17.34 14.53 -30.28
N ASN A 345 17.46 13.40 -30.98
CA ASN A 345 17.48 13.39 -32.43
C ASN A 345 16.13 13.84 -33.00
N ALA A 346 15.03 13.27 -32.49
CA ALA A 346 13.67 13.63 -32.88
C ALA A 346 13.35 15.11 -32.63
N LEU A 347 13.79 15.66 -31.49
CA LEU A 347 13.63 17.07 -31.12
C LEU A 347 14.20 18.06 -32.14
N LYS A 348 15.17 17.65 -32.98
CA LYS A 348 15.70 18.51 -34.07
C LYS A 348 14.67 18.72 -35.19
N HIS A 349 13.83 17.71 -35.43
CA HIS A 349 12.85 17.66 -36.52
C HIS A 349 11.46 18.10 -36.07
N ALA A 350 11.05 17.70 -34.87
CA ALA A 350 9.77 18.04 -34.29
C ALA A 350 9.72 19.53 -33.88
N LYS A 351 8.59 20.20 -34.15
CA LYS A 351 8.41 21.66 -33.99
C LYS A 351 7.16 22.06 -33.21
N GLY A 352 6.51 21.11 -32.55
CA GLY A 352 5.38 21.37 -31.66
C GLY A 352 5.78 22.17 -30.43
N ASP A 353 4.80 22.87 -29.85
CA ASP A 353 4.96 23.69 -28.66
C ASP A 353 5.22 22.82 -27.40
N PHE A 354 4.71 21.59 -27.43
CA PHE A 354 4.83 20.60 -26.36
C PHE A 354 5.22 19.23 -26.91
N VAL A 355 5.94 18.47 -26.09
CA VAL A 355 6.36 17.10 -26.38
C VAL A 355 5.78 16.18 -25.32
N ALA A 356 4.95 15.22 -25.74
CA ALA A 356 4.46 14.13 -24.91
C ALA A 356 5.26 12.86 -25.19
N ILE A 357 5.79 12.21 -24.16
CA ILE A 357 6.65 11.02 -24.32
C ILE A 357 5.95 9.80 -23.73
N PHE A 358 5.78 8.75 -24.53
CA PHE A 358 5.29 7.45 -24.09
C PHE A 358 6.25 6.36 -24.51
N ASP A 359 6.62 5.48 -23.59
CA ASP A 359 7.29 4.22 -23.95
C ASP A 359 6.42 3.39 -24.89
N CYS A 360 7.06 2.55 -25.70
CA CYS A 360 6.38 1.74 -26.71
C CYS A 360 5.33 0.78 -26.13
N ASP A 361 5.42 0.42 -24.84
CA ASP A 361 4.45 -0.40 -24.14
C ASP A 361 3.42 0.40 -23.32
N HIS A 362 3.53 1.73 -23.23
CA HIS A 362 2.60 2.59 -22.50
C HIS A 362 1.51 3.15 -23.40
N VAL A 363 0.33 2.55 -23.31
CA VAL A 363 -0.83 2.93 -24.12
C VAL A 363 -1.57 4.11 -23.47
N PRO A 364 -1.60 5.31 -24.08
CA PRO A 364 -2.29 6.47 -23.53
C PRO A 364 -3.82 6.34 -23.61
N THR A 365 -4.53 6.98 -22.68
CA THR A 365 -5.99 7.13 -22.77
C THR A 365 -6.35 8.27 -23.72
N ARG A 366 -7.57 8.23 -24.28
CA ARG A 366 -8.05 9.26 -25.23
C ARG A 366 -8.03 10.67 -24.65
N SER A 367 -8.26 10.79 -23.34
CA SER A 367 -8.35 12.06 -22.60
C SER A 367 -7.01 12.56 -22.06
N PHE A 368 -5.89 11.85 -22.30
CA PHE A 368 -4.58 12.16 -21.71
C PHE A 368 -4.19 13.64 -21.88
N LEU A 369 -4.23 14.18 -23.10
CA LEU A 369 -3.85 15.56 -23.36
C LEU A 369 -4.82 16.56 -22.72
N GLN A 370 -6.12 16.29 -22.72
CA GLN A 370 -7.10 17.22 -22.12
C GLN A 370 -6.94 17.31 -20.59
N LEU A 371 -6.55 16.22 -19.94
CA LEU A 371 -6.37 16.18 -18.48
C LEU A 371 -5.04 16.78 -18.03
N THR A 372 -4.04 16.82 -18.93
CA THR A 372 -2.70 17.31 -18.63
C THR A 372 -2.49 18.77 -19.08
N MET A 373 -2.98 19.13 -20.27
CA MET A 373 -2.67 20.42 -20.90
C MET A 373 -3.25 21.62 -20.15
N GLY A 374 -4.36 21.48 -19.42
CA GLY A 374 -5.01 22.59 -18.72
C GLY A 374 -4.11 23.31 -17.71
N TRP A 375 -3.16 22.61 -17.08
CA TRP A 375 -2.22 23.23 -16.15
C TRP A 375 -1.19 24.13 -16.83
N PHE A 376 -0.79 23.85 -18.07
CA PHE A 376 0.14 24.70 -18.82
C PHE A 376 -0.49 26.03 -19.24
N PHE A 377 -1.83 26.11 -19.30
CA PHE A 377 -2.57 27.36 -19.48
C PHE A 377 -2.69 28.14 -18.18
N LYS A 378 -2.86 27.44 -17.06
CA LYS A 378 -2.98 28.06 -15.74
C LYS A 378 -1.64 28.61 -15.23
N GLU A 379 -0.57 27.84 -15.41
CA GLU A 379 0.78 28.16 -14.93
C GLU A 379 1.73 28.26 -16.12
N GLN A 380 2.04 29.48 -16.56
CA GLN A 380 2.88 29.71 -17.74
C GLN A 380 4.34 29.27 -17.54
N SER A 381 4.82 29.35 -16.30
CA SER A 381 6.16 28.89 -15.88
C SER A 381 6.29 27.36 -15.81
N LEU A 382 5.20 26.62 -15.98
CA LEU A 382 5.23 25.17 -15.94
C LEU A 382 6.02 24.61 -17.13
N ALA A 383 7.09 23.88 -16.83
CA ALA A 383 7.97 23.29 -17.83
C ALA A 383 7.64 21.82 -18.12
N MET A 384 7.19 21.07 -17.11
CA MET A 384 6.90 19.64 -17.23
C MET A 384 5.67 19.26 -16.39
N MET A 385 4.86 18.36 -16.93
CA MET A 385 3.89 17.59 -16.17
C MET A 385 4.20 16.10 -16.26
N GLN A 386 4.31 15.44 -15.11
CA GLN A 386 4.45 13.98 -15.00
C GLN A 386 3.14 13.35 -14.53
N THR A 387 2.76 12.23 -15.14
CA THR A 387 1.63 11.40 -14.72
C THR A 387 2.09 10.04 -14.15
N PRO A 388 1.27 9.37 -13.31
CA PRO A 388 1.57 8.06 -12.76
C PRO A 388 1.83 7.00 -13.83
N HIS A 389 2.75 6.08 -13.58
CA HIS A 389 2.89 4.85 -14.38
C HIS A 389 1.98 3.77 -13.81
N HIS A 390 0.99 3.35 -14.59
CA HIS A 390 0.12 2.24 -14.26
C HIS A 390 0.48 1.04 -15.11
N PHE A 391 0.48 -0.17 -14.54
CA PHE A 391 0.83 -1.39 -15.27
C PHE A 391 -0.35 -2.36 -15.35
N PHE A 392 -0.56 -2.97 -16.50
CA PHE A 392 -1.62 -3.97 -16.71
C PHE A 392 -1.23 -5.35 -16.17
N SER A 393 0.06 -5.68 -16.23
CA SER A 393 0.59 -6.95 -15.78
C SER A 393 1.15 -6.87 -14.36
N PRO A 394 1.04 -7.95 -13.56
CA PRO A 394 1.69 -8.03 -12.26
C PRO A 394 3.20 -7.96 -12.42
N ASP A 395 3.88 -7.34 -11.45
CA ASP A 395 5.31 -7.55 -11.31
C ASP A 395 5.60 -9.01 -10.89
N PRO A 396 6.85 -9.51 -11.06
CA PRO A 396 7.18 -10.88 -10.74
C PRO A 396 6.92 -11.26 -9.27
N PHE A 397 7.05 -10.33 -8.32
CA PHE A 397 6.76 -10.61 -6.91
C PHE A 397 5.26 -10.76 -6.68
N GLU A 398 4.44 -9.86 -7.24
CA GLU A 398 2.98 -9.96 -7.20
C GLU A 398 2.47 -11.25 -7.82
N ARG A 399 3.03 -11.64 -8.98
CA ARG A 399 2.67 -12.87 -9.69
C ARG A 399 3.07 -14.10 -8.87
N ASN A 400 4.32 -14.17 -8.44
CA ASN A 400 4.85 -15.35 -7.74
C ASN A 400 4.24 -15.53 -6.34
N LEU A 401 3.82 -14.44 -5.69
CA LEU A 401 3.17 -14.47 -4.37
C LEU A 401 1.63 -14.51 -4.44
N GLY A 402 1.04 -14.48 -5.64
CA GLY A 402 -0.42 -14.50 -5.83
C GLY A 402 -1.14 -13.28 -5.24
N ARG A 403 -0.48 -12.12 -5.23
CA ARG A 403 -0.94 -10.86 -4.61
C ARG A 403 -1.46 -9.82 -5.60
N PHE A 404 -1.38 -10.09 -6.90
CA PHE A 404 -1.83 -9.17 -7.94
C PHE A 404 -3.26 -8.64 -7.69
N ARG A 405 -3.43 -7.31 -7.73
CA ARG A 405 -4.69 -6.57 -7.47
C ARG A 405 -5.28 -6.73 -6.06
N LYS A 406 -4.61 -7.44 -5.14
CA LYS A 406 -5.02 -7.55 -3.73
C LYS A 406 -4.19 -6.65 -2.82
N THR A 407 -2.94 -6.40 -3.20
CA THR A 407 -2.00 -5.52 -2.51
C THR A 407 -1.49 -4.52 -3.54
N PRO A 408 -1.34 -3.23 -3.18
CA PRO A 408 -0.75 -2.25 -4.09
C PRO A 408 0.67 -2.66 -4.48
N ASN A 409 1.04 -2.44 -5.74
CA ASN A 409 2.40 -2.67 -6.20
C ASN A 409 3.37 -1.65 -5.59
N GLU A 410 4.66 -1.93 -5.64
CA GLU A 410 5.71 -1.01 -5.16
C GLU A 410 5.63 0.36 -5.87
N GLY A 411 5.34 0.36 -7.17
CA GLY A 411 5.17 1.58 -7.96
C GLY A 411 4.09 2.52 -7.42
N THR A 412 3.04 2.00 -6.77
CA THR A 412 1.97 2.80 -6.17
C THR A 412 2.47 3.66 -5.01
N LEU A 413 3.52 3.23 -4.29
CA LEU A 413 4.12 4.08 -3.24
C LEU A 413 4.79 5.30 -3.88
N PHE A 414 5.59 5.07 -4.92
CA PHE A 414 6.34 6.12 -5.61
C PHE A 414 5.44 7.08 -6.39
N TYR A 415 4.62 6.55 -7.31
CA TYR A 415 3.69 7.34 -8.14
C TYR A 415 2.43 7.78 -7.38
N GLY A 416 2.19 7.28 -6.17
CA GLY A 416 1.10 7.77 -5.32
C GLY A 416 1.61 8.85 -4.38
N LEU A 417 2.11 8.43 -3.22
CA LEU A 417 2.40 9.33 -2.12
C LEU A 417 3.68 10.14 -2.31
N VAL A 418 4.74 9.53 -2.86
CA VAL A 418 6.07 10.15 -2.92
C VAL A 418 6.11 11.25 -3.97
N GLN A 419 5.61 11.01 -5.18
CA GLN A 419 5.57 12.03 -6.24
C GLN A 419 4.62 13.19 -5.91
N ASP A 420 3.44 12.92 -5.31
CA ASP A 420 2.57 13.99 -4.80
C ASP A 420 3.27 14.83 -3.71
N GLY A 421 4.19 14.22 -2.93
CA GLY A 421 5.03 14.91 -1.96
C GLY A 421 6.14 15.73 -2.60
N ASN A 422 6.83 15.19 -3.61
CA ASN A 422 7.83 15.93 -4.39
C ASN A 422 7.25 17.18 -5.05
N ASP A 423 6.01 17.10 -5.52
CA ASP A 423 5.28 18.23 -6.13
C ASP A 423 5.11 19.43 -5.19
N MET A 424 5.10 19.21 -3.86
CA MET A 424 5.10 20.30 -2.87
C MET A 424 6.39 21.13 -2.90
N TRP A 425 7.49 20.50 -3.28
CA TRP A 425 8.84 21.07 -3.24
C TRP A 425 9.34 21.50 -4.63
N ASP A 426 8.46 21.56 -5.64
CA ASP A 426 8.81 21.71 -7.06
C ASP A 426 9.87 20.69 -7.52
N ALA A 427 9.90 19.52 -6.88
CA ALA A 427 10.91 18.47 -7.08
C ALA A 427 10.37 17.30 -7.92
N THR A 428 9.24 17.49 -8.60
CA THR A 428 8.71 16.51 -9.56
C THR A 428 9.69 16.36 -10.72
N PHE A 429 10.07 15.13 -11.03
CA PHE A 429 11.03 14.83 -12.09
C PHE A 429 10.47 13.87 -13.13
N PHE A 430 11.05 13.93 -14.32
CA PHE A 430 10.64 13.10 -15.45
C PHE A 430 11.01 11.64 -15.24
N CYS A 431 10.01 10.77 -15.30
CA CYS A 431 10.15 9.33 -15.07
C CYS A 431 10.35 8.53 -16.38
N GLY A 432 10.74 9.19 -17.48
CA GLY A 432 11.03 8.53 -18.75
C GLY A 432 9.82 8.34 -19.68
N SER A 433 8.60 8.32 -19.15
CA SER A 433 7.36 8.11 -19.92
C SER A 433 6.19 8.81 -19.24
N CYS A 434 5.07 8.92 -19.96
CA CYS A 434 3.80 9.46 -19.48
C CYS A 434 3.93 10.88 -18.95
N ALA A 435 4.68 11.71 -19.68
CA ALA A 435 4.91 13.10 -19.32
C ALA A 435 4.70 14.01 -20.53
N VAL A 436 4.33 15.26 -20.24
CA VAL A 436 4.25 16.35 -21.22
C VAL A 436 5.27 17.40 -20.82
N ILE A 437 6.08 17.85 -21.77
CA ILE A 437 7.18 18.80 -21.56
C ILE A 437 6.99 19.97 -22.52
N ARG A 438 7.14 21.20 -22.02
CA ARG A 438 7.14 22.42 -22.84
C ARG A 438 8.43 22.51 -23.66
N ARG A 439 8.31 22.80 -24.96
CA ARG A 439 9.46 22.80 -25.89
C ARG A 439 10.50 23.87 -25.55
N GLY A 440 10.08 25.08 -25.20
CA GLY A 440 10.96 26.21 -24.89
C GLY A 440 12.03 25.89 -23.82
N PRO A 441 11.64 25.58 -22.57
CA PRO A 441 12.59 25.20 -21.52
C PRO A 441 13.42 23.96 -21.88
N LEU A 442 12.83 22.99 -22.62
CA LEU A 442 13.54 21.80 -23.06
C LEU A 442 14.66 22.11 -24.06
N ASP A 443 14.46 23.10 -24.95
CA ASP A 443 15.49 23.56 -25.87
C ASP A 443 16.57 24.39 -25.21
N GLU A 444 16.21 25.22 -24.23
CA GLU A 444 17.17 26.02 -23.45
C GLU A 444 18.20 25.13 -22.73
N ILE A 445 17.78 23.97 -22.23
CA ILE A 445 18.68 23.00 -21.58
C ILE A 445 19.43 22.09 -22.57
N GLY A 446 19.22 22.24 -23.87
CA GLY A 446 19.86 21.42 -24.91
C GLY A 446 19.25 20.02 -25.08
N GLY A 447 18.00 19.84 -24.67
CA GLY A 447 17.24 18.59 -24.76
C GLY A 447 17.32 17.73 -23.49
N ILE A 448 17.01 16.44 -23.64
CA ILE A 448 17.07 15.44 -22.59
C ILE A 448 18.54 15.18 -22.23
N ALA A 449 18.89 15.23 -20.94
CA ALA A 449 20.25 15.03 -20.46
C ALA A 449 20.85 13.69 -20.96
N ARG A 450 22.11 13.75 -21.42
CA ARG A 450 22.82 12.64 -22.09
C ARG A 450 23.74 11.84 -21.17
N ASP A 451 24.13 12.40 -20.02
CA ASP A 451 25.02 11.77 -19.04
C ASP A 451 24.21 11.03 -17.97
N ARG A 452 24.52 9.74 -17.79
CA ARG A 452 23.78 8.78 -16.94
C ARG A 452 23.99 9.01 -15.44
N ARG A 453 24.98 9.83 -15.05
CA ARG A 453 25.30 10.17 -13.65
C ARG A 453 24.48 11.32 -13.09
N CYS A 454 23.67 11.98 -13.92
CA CYS A 454 22.86 13.09 -13.48
C CYS A 454 21.42 12.94 -13.96
N PRO A 455 20.43 12.87 -13.05
CA PRO A 455 19.04 13.10 -13.41
C PRO A 455 18.87 14.60 -13.72
N HIS A 456 19.49 15.13 -14.77
CA HIS A 456 19.47 16.57 -15.07
C HIS A 456 18.26 17.05 -15.87
N ILE A 457 17.28 16.19 -16.15
CA ILE A 457 15.91 16.72 -16.32
C ILE A 457 15.38 17.26 -14.98
N ALA A 458 15.96 16.87 -13.83
CA ALA A 458 15.60 17.41 -12.53
C ALA A 458 16.34 18.71 -12.14
N ALA A 459 17.32 19.20 -12.92
CA ALA A 459 18.13 20.35 -12.47
C ALA A 459 17.75 21.71 -13.05
N PHE A 460 16.95 21.79 -14.12
CA PHE A 460 16.56 23.08 -14.71
C PHE A 460 15.17 23.04 -15.37
N ALA A 461 14.20 22.32 -14.78
CA ALA A 461 12.80 22.66 -14.99
C ALA A 461 12.47 23.77 -13.97
N PRO A 462 12.20 25.03 -14.39
CA PRO A 462 11.90 26.11 -13.44
C PRO A 462 10.68 25.82 -12.55
N GLN A 463 9.81 24.89 -12.98
CA GLN A 463 8.74 24.25 -12.22
C GLN A 463 8.30 22.94 -12.91
N GLY A 464 8.26 21.83 -12.16
CA GLY A 464 7.70 20.54 -12.57
C GLY A 464 6.46 20.21 -11.74
N LEU A 465 5.40 19.72 -12.38
CA LEU A 465 4.14 19.41 -11.72
C LEU A 465 3.79 17.92 -11.82
N TYR A 466 3.26 17.37 -10.74
CA TYR A 466 2.75 16.00 -10.69
C TYR A 466 1.21 15.96 -10.64
N LEU A 467 0.59 15.11 -11.44
CA LEU A 467 -0.86 14.92 -11.46
C LEU A 467 -1.24 13.48 -11.06
N GLY A 468 -1.44 13.24 -9.76
CA GLY A 468 -1.67 11.92 -9.14
C GLY A 468 -3.04 11.26 -9.36
N LEU A 469 -3.73 11.55 -10.46
CA LEU A 469 -5.08 11.03 -10.74
C LEU A 469 -5.05 9.69 -11.51
N PRO A 470 -6.16 8.91 -11.54
CA PRO A 470 -6.12 7.51 -11.97
C PRO A 470 -5.65 7.33 -13.43
N ALA A 471 -4.87 6.27 -13.62
CA ALA A 471 -4.17 5.83 -14.84
C ALA A 471 -4.57 6.51 -16.17
N TYR A 472 -3.75 7.47 -16.61
CA TYR A 472 -3.88 8.14 -17.91
C TYR A 472 -3.16 7.43 -19.06
N SER A 473 -2.38 6.41 -18.71
CA SER A 473 -1.75 5.47 -19.61
C SER A 473 -1.50 4.20 -18.84
N ALA A 474 -1.30 3.08 -19.53
CA ALA A 474 -0.84 1.88 -18.85
C ALA A 474 0.12 1.05 -19.69
N GLY A 475 1.09 0.45 -18.99
CA GLY A 475 2.21 -0.29 -19.57
C GLY A 475 2.28 -1.75 -19.13
N CYS A 476 3.30 -2.46 -19.62
CA CYS A 476 3.61 -3.83 -19.20
C CYS A 476 4.78 -3.86 -18.20
N GLY A 477 4.57 -4.46 -17.03
CA GLY A 477 5.65 -4.78 -16.09
C GLY A 477 6.53 -5.93 -16.57
N ALA A 478 7.73 -6.07 -15.97
CA ALA A 478 8.71 -7.09 -16.34
C ALA A 478 8.16 -8.53 -16.19
N GLY A 479 8.29 -9.34 -17.24
CA GLY A 479 7.70 -10.68 -17.29
C GLY A 479 8.41 -11.75 -16.45
N ASN A 480 9.66 -11.52 -16.02
CA ASN A 480 10.45 -12.46 -15.23
C ASN A 480 11.36 -11.75 -14.22
N GLY A 481 11.82 -12.49 -13.20
CA GLY A 481 12.62 -11.94 -12.10
C GLY A 481 14.04 -11.49 -12.50
N LYS A 482 14.61 -12.05 -13.57
CA LYS A 482 15.92 -11.63 -14.10
C LYS A 482 15.83 -10.25 -14.76
N SER A 483 14.83 -10.06 -15.62
CA SER A 483 14.51 -8.79 -16.26
C SER A 483 14.16 -7.72 -15.22
N PHE A 484 13.37 -8.06 -14.20
CA PHE A 484 13.05 -7.14 -13.10
C PHE A 484 14.30 -6.66 -12.35
N ARG A 485 15.21 -7.58 -11.98
CA ARG A 485 16.47 -7.22 -11.31
C ARG A 485 17.39 -6.38 -12.20
N ALA A 486 17.52 -6.74 -13.48
CA ALA A 486 18.34 -5.98 -14.43
C ALA A 486 17.80 -4.55 -14.60
N HIS A 487 16.48 -4.40 -14.72
CA HIS A 487 15.82 -3.09 -14.85
C HIS A 487 16.02 -2.23 -13.59
N TRP A 488 15.81 -2.79 -12.39
CA TRP A 488 16.04 -2.07 -11.14
C TRP A 488 17.51 -1.77 -10.84
N ALA A 489 18.43 -2.71 -11.15
CA ALA A 489 19.86 -2.46 -11.03
C ALA A 489 20.31 -1.32 -11.95
N ALA A 490 19.73 -1.22 -13.16
CA ALA A 490 19.96 -0.08 -14.05
C ALA A 490 19.45 1.26 -13.46
N TYR A 491 18.33 1.26 -12.74
CA TYR A 491 17.84 2.44 -12.01
C TYR A 491 18.73 2.81 -10.80
N SER A 492 19.17 1.83 -10.00
CA SER A 492 19.94 2.10 -8.77
C SER A 492 21.43 2.40 -9.01
N LEU A 493 22.04 1.82 -10.04
CA LEU A 493 23.46 2.00 -10.34
C LEU A 493 23.71 3.06 -11.40
N GLY A 494 22.67 3.53 -12.09
CA GLY A 494 22.80 4.21 -13.38
C GLY A 494 23.38 3.23 -14.41
N ALA A 495 22.58 2.80 -15.39
CA ALA A 495 22.96 1.72 -16.32
C ALA A 495 24.41 1.85 -16.84
N ARG A 496 25.26 0.85 -16.58
CA ARG A 496 26.63 0.76 -17.12
C ARG A 496 26.59 0.62 -18.65
N ASP A 497 27.58 1.22 -19.32
CA ASP A 497 27.67 1.29 -20.78
C ASP A 497 27.72 -0.07 -21.51
N ASP A 498 28.00 -1.18 -20.81
CA ASP A 498 28.26 -2.49 -21.44
C ASP A 498 27.37 -3.65 -20.93
N ALA A 499 26.25 -3.36 -20.27
CA ALA A 499 25.32 -4.43 -19.91
C ALA A 499 24.35 -4.66 -21.08
N ASP A 500 24.61 -5.71 -21.87
CA ASP A 500 23.58 -6.43 -22.61
C ASP A 500 22.35 -6.57 -21.69
N ILE A 501 21.35 -5.72 -21.89
CA ILE A 501 20.05 -5.88 -21.28
C ILE A 501 19.52 -7.16 -21.92
N PRO A 502 19.44 -8.30 -21.19
CA PRO A 502 18.97 -9.52 -21.80
C PRO A 502 17.53 -9.27 -22.24
N SER A 503 17.26 -9.58 -23.51
CA SER A 503 15.96 -9.50 -24.16
C SER A 503 14.82 -9.99 -23.26
N ARG A 504 13.67 -9.31 -23.33
CA ARG A 504 12.41 -9.75 -22.70
C ARG A 504 12.04 -11.16 -23.12
#